data_AF-A0A1F3SPY7-F1
#
_entry.id   AF-A0A1F3SPY7-F1
#
_cell.length_a   1.000
_cell.length_b   1.000
_cell.length_c   1.000
_cell.angle_alpha   90.00
_cell.angle_beta   90.00
_cell.angle_gamma   90.00
#
_symmetry.space_group_name_H-M   'P 1'
#
loop_
_entity.id
_entity.type
_entity.pdbx_description
1 polymer ?
#
loop_
_entity_poly.entity_id
_entity_poly.type
_entity_poly.pdbx_seq_one_letter_code
_entity_poly.pdbx_strand_id
1 'polypeptide(L)'
;MKLNEDTIKGKWREIKGEVQKAWGKLTDDDLDKTKGDAKAISGLIQQKYGKTKEGYDKKLTGILKRFEDQKEKAVKEVKKSLKH
;
A
#
# COMPACT_ATOMS: atom_id res chain seq x y z
N MET A 1 -7.96 -8.58 -8.35
CA MET A 1 -6.62 -8.00 -8.57
C MET A 1 -5.66 -8.72 -7.65
N LYS A 2 -4.68 -9.46 -8.20
CA LYS A 2 -3.56 -9.97 -7.40
C LYS A 2 -2.60 -8.80 -7.22
N LEU A 3 -2.59 -8.26 -6.01
CA LEU A 3 -1.62 -7.25 -5.62
C LEU A 3 -0.25 -7.94 -5.65
N ASN A 4 0.65 -7.50 -6.52
CA ASN A 4 1.98 -8.13 -6.61
C ASN A 4 2.77 -7.79 -5.34
N GLU A 5 2.92 -8.77 -4.44
CA GLU A 5 3.65 -8.64 -3.17
C GLU A 5 5.06 -8.07 -3.36
N ASP A 6 5.74 -8.43 -4.45
CA ASP A 6 7.05 -7.87 -4.83
C ASP A 6 7.02 -6.36 -5.05
N THR A 7 5.95 -5.84 -5.66
CA THR A 7 5.79 -4.40 -5.89
C THR A 7 5.56 -3.67 -4.58
N ILE A 8 4.74 -4.25 -3.69
CA ILE A 8 4.47 -3.66 -2.38
C ILE A 8 5.74 -3.62 -1.56
N LYS A 9 6.52 -4.71 -1.54
CA LYS A 9 7.80 -4.79 -0.81
C LYS A 9 8.78 -3.72 -1.28
N GLY A 10 8.92 -3.52 -2.59
CA GLY A 10 9.82 -2.50 -3.15
C GLY A 10 9.44 -1.06 -2.78
N LYS A 11 8.14 -0.77 -2.70
CA LYS A 11 7.62 0.55 -2.30
C LYS A 11 7.07 0.59 -0.87
N TRP A 12 7.43 -0.40 -0.05
CA TRP A 12 6.77 -0.60 1.24
C TRP A 12 7.00 0.58 2.17
N ARG A 13 8.21 1.14 2.20
CA ARG A 13 8.52 2.34 3.00
C ARG A 13 7.63 3.54 2.65
N GLU A 14 7.34 3.75 1.36
CA GLU A 14 6.47 4.85 0.93
C GLU A 14 5.00 4.58 1.29
N ILE A 15 4.54 3.35 1.04
CA ILE A 15 3.18 2.91 1.37
C ILE A 15 2.94 3.03 2.87
N LYS A 16 3.89 2.55 3.68
CA LYS A 16 3.89 2.65 5.14
C LYS A 16 3.71 4.09 5.62
N GLY A 17 4.43 5.05 5.04
CA GLY A 17 4.29 6.46 5.38
C GLY A 17 2.89 7.02 5.05
N GLU A 18 2.34 6.69 3.88
CA GLU A 18 0.97 7.08 3.50
C GLU A 18 -0.08 6.42 4.41
N VAL A 19 0.12 5.15 4.77
CA VAL A 19 -0.74 4.40 5.69
C VAL A 19 -0.68 5.03 7.09
N GLN A 20 0.51 5.31 7.63
CA GLN A 20 0.65 5.98 8.93
C GLN A 20 -0.06 7.35 8.95
N LYS A 21 0.07 8.14 7.88
CA LYS A 21 -0.67 9.41 7.73
C LYS A 21 -2.18 9.20 7.67
N ALA A 22 -2.64 8.19 6.95
CA ALA A 22 -4.05 7.89 6.80
C ALA A 22 -4.69 7.32 8.09
N TRP A 23 -3.89 6.60 8.88
CA TRP A 23 -4.27 5.96 10.14
C TRP A 23 -3.30 6.36 11.26
N GLY A 24 -3.50 7.54 11.85
CA GLY A 24 -2.63 8.06 12.92
C GLY A 24 -2.57 7.22 14.22
N LYS A 25 -3.37 6.16 14.38
CA LYS A 25 -3.23 5.19 15.48
C LYS A 25 -2.25 4.05 15.17
N LEU A 26 -1.90 3.85 13.90
CA LEU A 26 -0.91 2.85 13.52
C LEU A 26 0.48 3.47 13.68
N THR A 27 1.37 2.75 14.35
CA THR A 27 2.76 3.16 14.45
C THR A 27 3.57 2.58 13.29
N ASP A 28 4.71 3.21 13.03
CA ASP A 28 5.70 2.69 12.08
C ASP A 28 6.07 1.23 12.41
N ASP A 29 6.26 0.89 13.69
CA ASP A 29 6.58 -0.47 14.14
C ASP A 29 5.45 -1.48 13.85
N ASP A 30 4.19 -1.12 14.15
CA ASP A 30 3.03 -1.97 13.85
C ASP A 30 2.97 -2.30 12.35
N LEU A 31 3.19 -1.29 11.50
CA LEU A 31 3.20 -1.48 10.06
C LEU A 31 4.40 -2.32 9.63
N ASP A 32 5.59 -2.11 10.19
CA ASP A 32 6.79 -2.86 9.82
C ASP A 32 6.62 -4.37 9.95
N LYS A 33 5.94 -4.80 11.03
CA LYS A 33 5.62 -6.21 11.30
C LYS A 33 4.79 -6.87 10.21
N THR A 34 4.05 -6.10 9.42
CA THR A 34 3.27 -6.61 8.28
C THR A 34 4.12 -6.88 7.05
N LYS A 35 5.35 -6.37 6.99
CA LYS A 35 6.28 -6.49 5.83
C LYS A 35 5.64 -6.12 4.48
N GLY A 36 4.63 -5.26 4.50
CA GLY A 36 3.88 -4.86 3.33
C GLY A 36 2.83 -5.85 2.85
N ASP A 37 2.42 -6.79 3.69
CA ASP A 37 1.27 -7.63 3.40
C ASP A 37 -0.04 -6.85 3.61
N ALA A 38 -0.78 -6.64 2.53
CA ALA A 38 -2.04 -5.88 2.55
C ALA A 38 -3.11 -6.50 3.46
N LYS A 39 -3.15 -7.83 3.59
CA LYS A 39 -4.10 -8.50 4.48
C LYS A 39 -3.71 -8.30 5.93
N ALA A 40 -2.42 -8.40 6.26
CA ALA A 40 -1.90 -8.16 7.60
C ALA A 40 -2.14 -6.71 8.04
N ILE A 41 -1.93 -5.73 7.15
CA ILE A 41 -2.24 -4.31 7.42
C ILE A 41 -3.74 -4.14 7.68
N SER A 42 -4.60 -4.74 6.86
CA SER A 42 -6.05 -4.70 7.07
C SER A 42 -6.46 -5.29 8.42
N GLY A 43 -5.87 -6.43 8.80
CA GLY A 43 -6.07 -7.06 10.12
C GLY A 43 -5.63 -6.16 11.27
N LEU A 44 -4.47 -5.51 11.16
CA LEU A 44 -3.96 -4.58 12.16
C LEU A 44 -4.86 -3.34 12.32
N ILE A 45 -5.34 -2.80 11.20
CA ILE A 45 -6.31 -1.70 11.19
C ILE A 45 -7.59 -2.14 11.90
N GLN A 46 -8.13 -3.31 11.57
CA GLN A 46 -9.34 -3.83 12.21
C GLN A 46 -9.15 -4.04 13.71
N GLN A 47 -7.99 -4.54 14.16
CA GLN A 47 -7.68 -4.71 15.58
C GLN A 47 -7.56 -3.38 16.33
N LYS A 48 -6.88 -2.37 15.77
CA LYS A 48 -6.66 -1.07 16.43
C LYS A 48 -7.87 -0.14 16.38
N TYR A 49 -8.71 -0.27 15.34
CA TYR A 49 -9.85 0.63 15.11
C TYR A 49 -11.23 -0.02 15.28
N GLY A 50 -11.34 -1.34 15.40
CA GLY A 50 -12.60 -2.07 15.61
C GLY A 50 -13.33 -2.47 14.31
N LYS A 51 -14.33 -3.36 14.47
CA LYS A 51 -14.97 -4.22 13.45
C LYS A 51 -15.50 -3.55 12.16
N THR A 52 -15.80 -2.26 12.16
CA THR A 52 -16.59 -1.68 11.05
C THR A 52 -16.28 -0.21 10.84
N LYS A 53 -15.14 0.05 10.21
CA LYS A 53 -15.05 1.24 9.39
C LYS A 53 -14.84 0.77 7.96
N GLU A 54 -15.94 0.53 7.27
CA GLU A 54 -16.02 0.19 5.84
C GLU A 54 -15.22 1.14 4.93
N GLY A 55 -14.78 2.29 5.44
CA GLY A 55 -13.88 3.21 4.73
C GLY A 55 -12.41 2.77 4.68
N TYR A 56 -11.93 1.87 5.54
CA TYR A 56 -10.50 1.56 5.61
C TYR A 56 -9.99 0.74 4.43
N ASP A 57 -10.76 -0.26 4.01
CA ASP A 57 -10.36 -1.11 2.88
C ASP A 57 -10.29 -0.29 1.58
N LYS A 58 -11.25 0.63 1.37
CA LYS A 58 -11.22 1.57 0.26
C LYS A 58 -10.00 2.48 0.29
N LYS A 59 -9.63 3.01 1.46
CA LYS A 59 -8.48 3.91 1.61
C LYS A 59 -7.17 3.17 1.39
N LEU A 60 -7.04 1.94 1.92
CA LEU A 60 -5.88 1.08 1.75
C LEU A 60 -5.72 0.68 0.28
N THR A 61 -6.80 0.22 -0.33
CA THR A 61 -6.85 -0.09 -1.76
C THR A 61 -6.52 1.12 -2.62
N GLY A 62 -6.99 2.33 -2.25
CA GLY A 62 -6.67 3.56 -2.95
C GLY A 62 -5.17 3.91 -2.91
N ILE A 63 -4.55 3.78 -1.74
CA ILE A 63 -3.10 3.97 -1.58
C ILE A 63 -2.37 2.96 -2.45
N LEU A 64 -2.66 1.67 -2.31
CA LEU A 64 -2.01 0.59 -3.05
C LEU A 64 -2.16 0.76 -4.57
N LYS A 65 -3.35 1.11 -5.05
CA LYS A 65 -3.64 1.35 -6.46
C LYS A 65 -2.83 2.51 -7.04
N ARG A 66 -2.62 3.58 -6.26
CA ARG A 66 -1.77 4.71 -6.66
C ARG A 66 -0.33 4.28 -6.91
N PHE A 67 0.19 3.38 -6.07
CA PHE A 67 1.56 2.86 -6.23
C PHE A 67 1.70 1.88 -7.39
N GLU A 68 0.68 1.07 -7.70
CA GLU A 68 0.66 0.25 -8.91
C GLU A 68 0.64 1.10 -10.19
N ASP A 69 -0.22 2.13 -10.25
CA ASP A 69 -0.31 3.06 -11.40
C ASP A 69 1.02 3.80 -11.64
N GLN A 70 1.69 4.23 -10.57
CA GLN A 70 3.01 4.86 -10.64
C GLN A 70 4.07 3.94 -11.27
N LYS A 71 4.08 2.65 -10.92
CA LYS A 71 5.00 1.68 -11.53
C LYS A 71 4.65 1.44 -12.99
N GLU A 72 3.37 1.26 -13.32
CA GLU A 72 2.94 1.01 -14.70
C GLU A 72 3.31 2.18 -15.62
N LYS A 73 3.09 3.41 -15.16
CA LYS A 73 3.50 4.63 -15.89
C LYS A 73 5.00 4.70 -16.08
N ALA A 74 5.79 4.48 -15.02
CA ALA A 74 7.25 4.48 -15.13
C ALA A 74 7.76 3.42 -16.12
N VAL A 75 7.21 2.21 -16.10
CA VAL A 75 7.57 1.14 -17.03
C VAL A 75 7.16 1.49 -18.47
N LYS A 76 5.97 2.08 -18.68
CA LYS A 76 5.50 2.50 -20.00
C LYS A 76 6.37 3.61 -20.59
N GLU A 77 6.74 4.61 -19.80
CA GLU A 77 7.61 5.71 -20.24
C GLU A 77 9.01 5.21 -20.61
N VAL A 78 9.60 4.33 -19.80
CA VAL A 78 10.90 3.71 -20.12
C VAL A 78 10.81 2.89 -21.41
N LYS A 79 9.76 2.07 -21.58
CA LYS A 79 9.56 1.29 -22.82
C LYS A 79 9.35 2.18 -24.04
N LYS A 80 8.70 3.34 -23.89
CA LYS A 80 8.49 4.31 -24.96
C LYS A 80 9.80 4.99 -25.37
N SER A 81 10.64 5.34 -24.39
CA SER A 81 11.95 5.96 -24.65
C SER A 81 12.96 5.00 -25.29
N LEU A 82 12.81 3.69 -25.11
CA LEU A 82 13.66 2.66 -25.73
C LEU A 82 13.20 2.25 -27.15
N LYS A 83 11.96 2.62 -27.53
CA LYS A 83 11.38 2.31 -28.84
C LYS A 83 11.57 3.44 -29.86
N HIS A 84 12.29 4.50 -29.50
CA HIS A 84 12.57 5.65 -30.38
C HIS A 84 14.04 5.66 -30.77
#